data_AF-A0A356R9E1-F1
#
_entry.id   AF-A0A356R9E1-F1
#
_cell.length_a   1.000
_cell.length_b   1.000
_cell.length_c   1.000
_cell.angle_alpha   90.00
_cell.angle_beta   90.00
_cell.angle_gamma   90.00
#
_symmetry.space_group_name_H-M   'P 1'
#
loop_
_entity.id
_entity.type
_entity.pdbx_description
1 polymer ?
#
loop_
_entity_poly.entity_id
_entity_poly.type
_entity_poly.pdbx_seq_one_letter_code
_entity_poly.pdbx_strand_id
1 'polypeptide(L)'
;MNNEMQTHLQKCPIQSPVTKHIDTSDVPGSATGAVLPVTPLKSVQKPDKHLSTCSWLSMEGWVTAPLSRRQMIATAILVAASVVLGNRRPWAATRYPKTIKLLESAHAQEVAKYYQYMAFGRKAKEEDYKGIAYLFTALAAAELIHAQNFEKILSRLDVEITRTGKPQITVARTHDNLMKAADEEINDIDTFYPSMIAHLKPEGLQDAITFATFAWESEKQHRDILLKIQRWAPWFFEKVAKNIDEETDKYFVCQICGSTVDEIPSATCPICHLSSEHYRKIEYPA
;
A
#
# COMPACT_ATOMS: atom_id res chain seq x y z
N MET A 1 -8.14 52.77 0.05
CA MET A 1 -6.68 52.80 0.16
C MET A 1 -6.18 51.39 -0.04
N ASN A 2 -5.66 51.14 -1.24
CA ASN A 2 -5.04 49.87 -1.63
C ASN A 2 -3.72 49.72 -0.88
N ASN A 3 -3.38 48.51 -0.43
CA ASN A 3 -1.98 48.12 -0.44
C ASN A 3 -1.86 46.62 -0.67
N GLU A 4 -1.38 46.31 -1.87
CA GLU A 4 -0.94 45.00 -2.32
C GLU A 4 0.37 44.64 -1.62
N MET A 5 0.57 43.35 -1.32
CA MET A 5 1.89 42.83 -0.98
C MET A 5 2.15 41.59 -1.85
N GLN A 6 2.71 41.84 -3.03
CA GLN A 6 3.63 40.94 -3.72
C GLN A 6 4.98 41.03 -2.95
N THR A 7 5.94 40.11 -2.90
CA THR A 7 6.52 39.04 -3.74
C THR A 7 7.41 38.22 -2.75
N HIS A 8 7.75 36.93 -2.91
CA HIS A 8 8.78 36.41 -3.82
C HIS A 8 8.82 34.88 -3.71
N LEU A 9 8.61 34.18 -4.82
CA LEU A 9 8.94 32.76 -4.98
C LEU A 9 10.33 32.67 -5.62
N GLN A 10 11.31 32.19 -4.85
CA GLN A 10 12.67 31.97 -5.33
C GLN A 10 12.79 30.51 -5.80
N LYS A 11 12.91 30.32 -7.12
CA LYS A 11 13.16 29.03 -7.77
C LYS A 11 14.64 28.65 -7.59
N CYS A 12 14.91 27.45 -7.09
CA CYS A 12 16.24 26.86 -7.08
C CYS A 12 16.42 25.92 -8.30
N PRO A 13 17.60 25.90 -8.94
CA PRO A 13 17.84 25.19 -10.20
C PRO A 13 18.07 23.68 -10.00
N ILE A 14 17.46 22.87 -10.87
CA ILE A 14 17.66 21.42 -10.97
C ILE A 14 18.96 21.17 -11.72
N GLN A 15 19.94 20.52 -11.09
CA GLN A 15 21.09 19.92 -11.76
C GLN A 15 20.85 18.43 -11.97
N SER A 16 20.99 17.97 -13.22
CA SER A 16 20.86 16.58 -13.62
C SER A 16 22.11 15.77 -13.25
N PRO A 17 22.01 14.52 -12.78
CA PRO A 17 23.17 13.65 -12.64
C PRO A 17 23.54 12.96 -13.95
N VAL A 18 24.85 12.99 -14.19
CA VAL A 18 25.62 12.39 -15.28
C VAL A 18 25.50 10.86 -15.28
N THR A 19 25.20 10.28 -16.44
CA THR A 19 25.28 8.83 -16.69
C THR A 19 26.73 8.40 -16.89
N LYS A 20 27.23 7.48 -16.07
CA LYS A 20 28.48 6.75 -16.33
C LYS A 20 28.16 5.40 -16.97
N HIS A 21 28.73 5.17 -18.15
CA HIS A 21 28.79 3.89 -18.83
C HIS A 21 29.58 2.88 -17.99
N ILE A 22 29.04 1.67 -17.84
CA ILE A 22 29.77 0.51 -17.34
C ILE A 22 30.05 -0.38 -18.54
N ASP A 23 31.34 -0.60 -18.75
CA ASP A 23 31.95 -1.44 -19.77
C ASP A 23 31.77 -2.92 -19.39
N THR A 24 31.39 -3.75 -20.35
CA THR A 24 31.18 -5.18 -20.17
C THR A 24 32.29 -5.95 -20.86
N SER A 25 33.30 -6.35 -20.09
CA SER A 25 34.23 -7.41 -20.47
C SER A 25 34.58 -8.20 -19.23
N ASP A 26 34.12 -9.45 -19.16
CA ASP A 26 34.95 -10.63 -18.92
C ASP A 26 34.10 -11.84 -18.52
N VAL A 27 34.10 -12.84 -19.40
CA VAL A 27 33.60 -14.21 -19.20
C VAL A 27 34.80 -15.14 -19.39
N PRO A 28 35.03 -16.11 -18.47
CA PRO A 28 34.91 -17.53 -18.86
C PRO A 28 34.37 -18.40 -17.69
N GLY A 29 33.74 -19.56 -17.86
CA GLY A 29 33.38 -20.37 -19.01
C GLY A 29 32.72 -21.68 -18.52
N SER A 30 32.08 -22.39 -19.47
CA SER A 30 31.89 -23.85 -19.56
C SER A 30 31.37 -24.67 -18.35
N ALA A 31 30.16 -25.20 -18.49
CA ALA A 31 29.91 -26.64 -18.29
C ALA A 31 28.66 -27.13 -19.06
N THR A 32 28.89 -28.20 -19.84
CA THR A 32 28.00 -29.26 -20.35
C THR A 32 26.72 -29.49 -19.54
N GLY A 33 25.54 -29.85 -20.05
CA GLY A 33 25.15 -30.54 -21.29
C GLY A 33 24.02 -31.52 -20.90
N ALA A 34 22.80 -31.33 -21.41
CA ALA A 34 21.73 -32.33 -21.39
C ALA A 34 20.67 -31.98 -22.45
N VAL A 35 20.63 -32.79 -23.51
CA VAL A 35 19.68 -32.68 -24.63
C VAL A 35 18.43 -33.48 -24.26
N LEU A 36 17.26 -32.83 -24.26
CA LEU A 36 15.96 -33.49 -24.19
C LEU A 36 15.37 -33.67 -25.60
N PRO A 37 14.69 -34.79 -25.88
CA PRO A 37 14.20 -35.10 -27.22
C PRO A 37 12.96 -34.28 -27.59
N VAL A 38 12.98 -33.69 -28.78
CA VAL A 38 11.84 -33.03 -29.41
C VAL A 38 10.96 -34.10 -30.08
N THR A 39 9.71 -34.21 -29.65
CA THR A 39 8.68 -35.03 -30.30
C THR A 39 8.16 -34.36 -31.58
N PRO A 40 7.83 -35.11 -32.65
CA PRO A 40 7.34 -34.50 -33.89
C PRO A 40 5.88 -34.08 -33.75
N LEU A 41 5.57 -32.87 -34.24
CA LEU A 41 4.22 -32.37 -34.43
C LEU A 41 3.44 -33.26 -35.42
N LYS A 42 2.34 -33.85 -34.96
CA LYS A 42 1.36 -34.52 -35.82
C LYS A 42 0.69 -33.48 -36.72
N SER A 43 0.66 -33.78 -38.01
CA SER A 43 -0.09 -33.06 -39.04
C SER A 43 -1.58 -33.02 -38.70
N VAL A 44 -2.15 -31.82 -38.61
CA VAL A 44 -3.59 -31.61 -38.49
C VAL A 44 -4.25 -31.89 -39.84
N GLN A 45 -5.16 -32.86 -39.87
CA GLN A 45 -6.02 -33.18 -41.02
C GLN A 45 -6.98 -32.04 -41.32
N LYS A 46 -7.16 -31.74 -42.61
CA LYS A 46 -8.22 -30.87 -43.13
C LYS A 46 -9.59 -31.50 -42.86
N PRO A 47 -10.61 -30.73 -42.47
CA PRO A 47 -11.95 -31.27 -42.29
C PRO A 47 -12.61 -31.60 -43.63
N ASP A 48 -13.31 -32.73 -43.64
CA ASP A 48 -14.12 -33.27 -44.73
C ASP A 48 -15.25 -32.32 -45.15
N LYS A 49 -15.43 -32.21 -46.46
CA LYS A 49 -16.56 -31.50 -47.07
C LYS A 49 -17.79 -32.43 -47.05
N HIS A 50 -18.52 -32.44 -45.94
CA HIS A 50 -19.87 -33.01 -45.91
C HIS A 50 -20.87 -31.90 -46.28
N LEU A 51 -21.29 -31.90 -47.55
CA LEU A 51 -22.37 -31.06 -48.07
C LEU A 51 -23.71 -31.57 -47.54
N SER A 52 -24.18 -31.02 -46.42
CA SER A 52 -25.58 -31.11 -46.03
C SER A 52 -26.40 -30.13 -46.88
N THR A 53 -27.35 -30.67 -47.63
CA THR A 53 -28.37 -29.91 -48.36
C THR A 53 -29.29 -29.20 -47.37
N CYS A 54 -29.05 -27.92 -47.11
CA CYS A 54 -30.04 -27.06 -46.46
C CYS A 54 -31.12 -26.68 -47.47
N SER A 55 -32.35 -27.05 -47.13
CA SER A 55 -33.60 -26.59 -47.74
C SER A 55 -33.64 -25.06 -47.81
N TRP A 56 -33.87 -24.53 -49.00
CA TRP A 56 -34.09 -23.11 -49.25
C TRP A 56 -35.49 -22.72 -48.74
N LEU A 57 -35.57 -22.22 -47.51
CA LEU A 57 -36.69 -21.40 -47.09
C LEU A 57 -36.54 -20.02 -47.70
N SER A 58 -37.45 -19.67 -48.62
CA SER A 58 -37.60 -18.32 -49.17
C SER A 58 -37.70 -17.30 -48.03
N MET A 59 -36.63 -16.53 -47.82
CA MET A 59 -36.70 -15.27 -47.09
C MET A 59 -37.30 -14.23 -48.01
N GLU A 60 -38.63 -14.09 -47.96
CA GLU A 60 -39.28 -12.89 -48.45
C GLU A 60 -38.71 -11.69 -47.68
N GLY A 61 -38.16 -10.75 -48.45
CA GLY A 61 -37.31 -9.67 -47.96
C GLY A 61 -38.07 -8.68 -47.09
N TRP A 62 -37.62 -8.54 -45.85
CA TRP A 62 -37.86 -7.33 -45.07
C TRP A 62 -36.91 -6.25 -45.60
N VAL A 63 -37.33 -5.56 -46.66
CA VAL A 63 -36.68 -4.31 -47.08
C VAL A 63 -37.00 -3.28 -46.01
N THR A 64 -36.11 -3.12 -45.04
CA THR A 64 -36.20 -2.00 -44.09
C THR A 64 -36.03 -0.70 -44.87
N ALA A 65 -36.94 0.25 -44.65
CA ALA A 65 -36.87 1.55 -45.31
C ALA A 65 -35.52 2.24 -44.98
N PRO A 66 -34.87 2.91 -45.95
CA PRO A 66 -33.58 3.54 -45.71
C PRO A 66 -33.72 4.63 -44.64
N LEU A 67 -32.84 4.58 -43.64
CA LEU A 67 -32.80 5.58 -42.56
C LEU A 67 -32.65 6.98 -43.18
N SER A 68 -33.47 7.93 -42.71
CA SER A 68 -33.32 9.32 -43.13
C SER A 68 -31.95 9.86 -42.69
N ARG A 69 -31.42 10.86 -43.42
CA ARG A 69 -30.14 11.49 -43.09
C ARG A 69 -30.09 12.01 -41.64
N ARG A 70 -31.22 12.45 -41.09
CA ARG A 70 -31.36 12.87 -39.68
C ARG A 70 -31.25 11.70 -38.72
N GLN A 71 -31.87 10.56 -39.03
CA GLN A 71 -31.77 9.35 -38.21
C GLN A 71 -30.34 8.78 -38.24
N MET A 72 -29.65 8.81 -39.39
CA MET A 72 -28.24 8.41 -39.48
C MET A 72 -27.32 9.32 -38.67
N ILE A 73 -27.52 10.64 -38.72
CA ILE A 73 -26.74 11.59 -37.90
C ILE A 73 -27.03 11.38 -36.41
N ALA A 74 -28.29 11.21 -36.02
CA ALA A 74 -28.66 10.99 -34.62
C ALA A 74 -28.09 9.67 -34.07
N THR A 75 -28.11 8.59 -34.86
CA THR A 75 -27.46 7.32 -34.47
C THR A 75 -25.94 7.46 -34.42
N ALA A 76 -25.31 8.16 -35.35
CA ALA A 76 -23.87 8.42 -35.30
C ALA A 76 -23.45 9.23 -34.06
N ILE A 77 -24.24 10.24 -33.67
CA ILE A 77 -24.00 11.03 -32.45
C ILE A 77 -24.18 10.17 -31.19
N LEU A 78 -25.23 9.34 -31.12
CA LEU A 78 -25.47 8.46 -29.98
C LEU A 78 -24.37 7.40 -29.84
N VAL A 79 -23.89 6.83 -30.94
CA VAL A 79 -22.75 5.89 -30.95
C VAL A 79 -21.46 6.58 -30.55
N ALA A 80 -21.17 7.76 -31.09
CA ALA A 80 -20.00 8.54 -30.71
C ALA A 80 -20.03 8.94 -29.22
N ALA A 81 -21.19 9.37 -28.71
CA ALA A 81 -21.38 9.70 -27.30
C ALA A 81 -21.20 8.46 -26.40
N SER A 82 -21.72 7.30 -26.79
CA SER A 82 -21.55 6.06 -26.01
C SER A 82 -20.12 5.49 -26.08
N VAL A 83 -19.33 5.78 -27.11
CA VAL A 83 -17.89 5.47 -27.12
C VAL A 83 -17.09 6.44 -26.22
N VAL A 84 -17.46 7.73 -26.19
CA VAL A 84 -16.81 8.75 -25.35
C VAL A 84 -17.17 8.58 -23.86
N LEU A 85 -18.39 8.16 -23.55
CA LEU A 85 -18.91 7.99 -22.18
C LEU A 85 -18.80 6.55 -21.67
N GLY A 86 -18.90 5.54 -22.53
CA GLY A 86 -19.13 4.14 -22.12
C GLY A 86 -17.88 3.28 -21.88
N ASN A 87 -16.67 3.79 -22.18
CA ASN A 87 -15.45 2.96 -22.14
C ASN A 87 -14.37 3.42 -21.17
N ARG A 88 -14.69 4.30 -20.21
CA ARG A 88 -13.77 4.61 -19.11
C ARG A 88 -13.78 3.50 -18.06
N ARG A 89 -13.38 2.27 -18.43
CA ARG A 89 -12.82 1.38 -17.40
C ARG A 89 -11.61 2.13 -16.84
N PRO A 90 -11.50 2.35 -15.52
CA PRO A 90 -10.37 3.07 -14.96
C PRO A 90 -9.09 2.39 -15.46
N TRP A 91 -8.21 3.15 -16.11
CA TRP A 91 -7.01 2.59 -16.73
C TRP A 91 -6.19 1.80 -15.70
N ALA A 92 -6.23 2.26 -14.45
CA ALA A 92 -5.61 1.65 -13.29
C ALA A 92 -6.20 0.28 -12.94
N ALA A 93 -7.53 0.13 -12.93
CA ALA A 93 -8.19 -1.15 -12.65
C ALA A 93 -7.84 -2.24 -13.69
N THR A 94 -7.44 -1.83 -14.90
CA THR A 94 -6.99 -2.77 -15.94
C THR A 94 -5.50 -3.12 -15.80
N ARG A 95 -4.68 -2.18 -15.32
CA ARG A 95 -3.21 -2.34 -15.24
C ARG A 95 -2.71 -2.88 -13.91
N TYR A 96 -3.41 -2.57 -12.83
CA TYR A 96 -3.01 -2.86 -11.44
C TYR A 96 -4.12 -3.57 -10.62
N PRO A 97 -4.90 -4.53 -11.18
CA PRO A 97 -6.05 -5.10 -10.50
C PRO A 97 -5.71 -5.82 -9.19
N LYS A 98 -4.53 -6.46 -9.09
CA LYS A 98 -4.11 -7.15 -7.86
C LYS A 98 -3.56 -6.15 -6.84
N THR A 99 -2.73 -5.21 -7.29
CA THR A 99 -2.15 -4.16 -6.46
C THR A 99 -3.23 -3.33 -5.79
N ILE A 100 -4.28 -2.93 -6.52
CA ILE A 100 -5.41 -2.17 -5.96
C ILE A 100 -6.04 -2.94 -4.80
N LYS A 101 -6.42 -4.21 -5.01
CA LYS A 101 -7.04 -5.03 -3.96
C LYS A 101 -6.12 -5.23 -2.74
N LEU A 102 -4.83 -5.43 -2.98
CA LEU A 102 -3.85 -5.55 -1.90
C LEU A 102 -3.74 -4.24 -1.10
N LEU A 103 -3.67 -3.10 -1.77
CA LEU A 103 -3.56 -1.80 -1.13
C LEU A 103 -4.85 -1.44 -0.35
N GLU A 104 -6.03 -1.77 -0.87
CA GLU A 104 -7.30 -1.60 -0.14
C GLU A 104 -7.31 -2.43 1.15
N SER A 105 -6.88 -3.70 1.06
CA SER A 105 -6.79 -4.59 2.21
C SER A 105 -5.73 -4.14 3.22
N ALA A 106 -4.56 -3.70 2.75
CA ALA A 106 -3.50 -3.18 3.61
C ALA A 106 -3.97 -1.91 4.32
N HIS A 107 -4.49 -0.92 3.58
CA HIS A 107 -5.09 0.29 4.14
C HIS A 107 -6.13 -0.02 5.24
N ALA A 108 -7.06 -0.95 4.99
CA ALA A 108 -8.07 -1.32 5.97
C ALA A 108 -7.47 -1.92 7.25
N GLN A 109 -6.42 -2.73 7.12
CA GLN A 109 -5.69 -3.31 8.27
C GLN A 109 -4.93 -2.23 9.05
N GLU A 110 -4.21 -1.32 8.37
CA GLU A 110 -3.52 -0.20 9.03
C GLU A 110 -4.48 0.71 9.79
N VAL A 111 -5.63 1.02 9.18
CA VAL A 111 -6.69 1.79 9.86
C VAL A 111 -7.21 1.03 11.09
N ALA A 112 -7.36 -0.30 11.01
CA ALA A 112 -7.78 -1.10 12.15
C ALA A 112 -6.74 -1.09 13.28
N LYS A 113 -5.45 -1.26 12.96
CA LYS A 113 -4.35 -1.14 13.93
C LYS A 113 -4.29 0.25 14.56
N TYR A 114 -4.44 1.31 13.77
CA TYR A 114 -4.53 2.68 14.29
C TYR A 114 -5.62 2.79 15.37
N TYR A 115 -6.85 2.35 15.09
CA TYR A 115 -7.93 2.39 16.07
C TYR A 115 -7.67 1.50 17.28
N GLN A 116 -7.04 0.35 17.07
CA GLN A 116 -6.65 -0.57 18.14
C GLN A 116 -5.64 0.08 19.09
N TYR A 117 -4.54 0.59 18.58
CA TYR A 117 -3.51 1.24 19.38
C TYR A 117 -4.01 2.51 20.06
N MET A 118 -4.87 3.31 19.40
CA MET A 118 -5.54 4.42 20.08
C MET A 118 -6.40 3.95 21.26
N ALA A 119 -7.08 2.81 21.15
CA ALA A 119 -7.87 2.26 22.24
C ALA A 119 -6.99 1.70 23.37
N PHE A 120 -5.90 1.02 23.03
CA PHE A 120 -4.92 0.53 24.01
C PHE A 120 -4.22 1.65 24.75
N GLY A 121 -3.84 2.73 24.05
CA GLY A 121 -3.24 3.93 24.64
C GLY A 121 -4.17 4.61 25.64
N ARG A 122 -5.47 4.76 25.30
CA ARG A 122 -6.47 5.28 26.27
C ARG A 122 -6.57 4.40 27.51
N LYS A 123 -6.58 3.09 27.32
CA LYS A 123 -6.66 2.14 28.43
C LYS A 123 -5.43 2.20 29.34
N ALA A 124 -4.23 2.29 28.75
CA ALA A 124 -2.98 2.49 29.50
C ALA A 124 -2.98 3.79 30.31
N LYS A 125 -3.53 4.87 29.74
CA LYS A 125 -3.71 6.12 30.45
C LYS A 125 -4.71 6.01 31.61
N GLU A 126 -5.84 5.34 31.40
CA GLU A 126 -6.84 5.09 32.46
C GLU A 126 -6.26 4.27 33.62
N GLU A 127 -5.29 3.40 33.33
CA GLU A 127 -4.58 2.57 34.32
C GLU A 127 -3.29 3.23 34.87
N ASP A 128 -3.04 4.51 34.54
CA ASP A 128 -1.89 5.33 34.97
C ASP A 128 -0.51 4.83 34.50
N TYR A 129 -0.44 4.13 33.36
CA TYR A 129 0.81 3.75 32.70
C TYR A 129 1.16 4.74 31.58
N LYS A 130 1.87 5.81 31.91
CA LYS A 130 2.02 6.98 31.03
C LYS A 130 2.88 6.70 29.81
N GLY A 131 4.05 6.10 30.00
CA GLY A 131 4.98 5.75 28.93
C GLY A 131 4.37 4.72 27.98
N ILE A 132 3.62 3.74 28.51
CA ILE A 132 2.89 2.77 27.67
C ILE A 132 1.77 3.45 26.87
N ALA A 133 1.01 4.37 27.48
CA ALA A 133 0.00 5.14 26.77
C ALA A 133 0.62 5.97 25.63
N TYR A 134 1.79 6.54 25.87
CA TYR A 134 2.52 7.31 24.88
C TYR A 134 3.04 6.43 23.74
N LEU A 135 3.58 5.24 24.07
CA LEU A 135 4.04 4.25 23.10
C LEU A 135 2.91 3.86 22.16
N PHE A 136 1.75 3.46 22.69
CA PHE A 136 0.60 3.10 21.84
C PHE A 136 0.12 4.28 20.98
N THR A 137 0.21 5.50 21.48
CA THR A 137 -0.15 6.69 20.68
C THR A 137 0.85 6.93 19.55
N ALA A 138 2.14 6.65 19.78
CA ALA A 138 3.17 6.73 18.75
C ALA A 138 3.01 5.63 17.69
N LEU A 139 2.78 4.39 18.11
CA LEU A 139 2.47 3.28 17.19
C LEU A 139 1.22 3.59 16.36
N ALA A 140 0.15 4.07 16.98
CA ALA A 140 -1.04 4.51 16.24
C ALA A 140 -0.71 5.58 15.19
N ALA A 141 0.07 6.60 15.55
CA ALA A 141 0.47 7.63 14.59
C ALA A 141 1.27 7.06 13.41
N ALA A 142 2.13 6.06 13.65
CA ALA A 142 2.84 5.36 12.58
C ALA A 142 1.89 4.59 11.64
N GLU A 143 0.94 3.82 12.18
CA GLU A 143 -0.04 3.10 11.36
C GLU A 143 -0.91 4.03 10.52
N LEU A 144 -1.21 5.22 11.04
CA LEU A 144 -1.91 6.23 10.26
C LEU A 144 -1.08 6.71 9.06
N ILE A 145 0.25 6.83 9.20
CA ILE A 145 1.15 7.15 8.07
C ILE A 145 1.15 6.01 7.05
N HIS A 146 1.18 4.75 7.49
CA HIS A 146 1.08 3.58 6.60
C HIS A 146 -0.23 3.60 5.80
N ALA A 147 -1.36 3.77 6.49
CA ALA A 147 -2.68 3.89 5.87
C ALA A 147 -2.71 5.03 4.83
N GLN A 148 -2.28 6.24 5.20
CA GLN A 148 -2.27 7.41 4.32
C GLN A 148 -1.39 7.20 3.08
N ASN A 149 -0.27 6.51 3.21
CA ASN A 149 0.60 6.16 2.09
C ASN A 149 -0.12 5.25 1.08
N PHE A 150 -0.84 4.22 1.55
CA PHE A 150 -1.65 3.37 0.68
C PHE A 150 -2.84 4.12 0.08
N GLU A 151 -3.53 4.96 0.86
CA GLU A 151 -4.62 5.82 0.39
C GLU A 151 -4.17 6.77 -0.73
N LYS A 152 -2.97 7.35 -0.60
CA LYS A 152 -2.39 8.23 -1.62
C LYS A 152 -2.17 7.50 -2.95
N ILE A 153 -1.76 6.23 -2.92
CA ILE A 153 -1.60 5.44 -4.15
C ILE A 153 -2.96 5.10 -4.75
N LEU A 154 -3.90 4.62 -3.94
CA LEU A 154 -5.27 4.31 -4.39
C LEU A 154 -5.94 5.53 -5.03
N SER A 155 -5.81 6.70 -4.40
CA SER A 155 -6.32 7.97 -4.94
C SER A 155 -5.68 8.32 -6.29
N ARG A 156 -4.36 8.11 -6.45
CA ARG A 156 -3.67 8.32 -7.75
C ARG A 156 -4.09 7.33 -8.83
N LEU A 157 -4.63 6.18 -8.43
CA LEU A 157 -5.19 5.16 -9.30
C LEU A 157 -6.69 5.36 -9.55
N ASP A 158 -7.27 6.47 -9.09
CA ASP A 158 -8.70 6.78 -9.22
C ASP A 158 -9.59 5.72 -8.55
N VAL A 159 -9.10 5.16 -7.43
CA VAL A 159 -9.84 4.21 -6.58
C VAL A 159 -10.35 4.95 -5.36
N GLU A 160 -11.67 4.98 -5.19
CA GLU A 160 -12.32 5.58 -4.03
C GLU A 160 -12.30 4.62 -2.85
N ILE A 161 -11.71 5.04 -1.72
CA ILE A 161 -11.74 4.24 -0.50
C ILE A 161 -13.11 4.38 0.14
N THR A 162 -13.81 3.25 0.25
CA THR A 162 -15.02 3.17 1.05
C THR A 162 -14.62 3.29 2.52
N ARG A 163 -14.93 4.44 3.14
CA ARG A 163 -14.76 4.62 4.58
C ARG A 163 -15.78 3.75 5.31
N THR A 164 -15.30 2.63 5.83
CA THR A 164 -16.08 1.83 6.78
C THR A 164 -16.16 2.54 8.13
N GLY A 165 -17.19 2.23 8.92
CA GLY A 165 -17.28 2.72 10.29
C GLY A 165 -16.07 2.30 11.14
N LYS A 166 -15.93 2.88 12.33
CA LYS A 166 -14.85 2.50 13.25
C LYS A 166 -14.92 0.99 13.53
N PRO A 167 -13.80 0.25 13.43
CA PRO A 167 -13.79 -1.17 13.75
C PRO A 167 -14.11 -1.36 15.24
N GLN A 168 -14.77 -2.47 15.56
CA GLN A 168 -14.97 -2.86 16.93
C GLN A 168 -13.63 -3.36 17.50
N ILE A 169 -13.14 -2.70 18.54
CA ILE A 169 -11.89 -3.07 19.22
C ILE A 169 -12.21 -3.72 20.55
N THR A 170 -11.67 -4.91 20.78
CA THR A 170 -11.66 -5.54 22.10
C THR A 170 -10.49 -4.98 22.91
N VAL A 171 -10.79 -4.32 24.03
CA VAL A 171 -9.80 -3.73 24.94
C VAL A 171 -9.77 -4.53 26.23
N ALA A 172 -8.60 -5.00 26.64
CA ALA A 172 -8.34 -5.69 27.91
C ALA A 172 -7.52 -4.79 28.86
N ARG A 173 -6.86 -5.36 29.87
CA ARG A 173 -5.90 -4.61 30.70
C ARG A 173 -4.66 -4.27 29.88
N THR A 174 -3.92 -3.23 30.28
CA THR A 174 -2.74 -2.74 29.54
C THR A 174 -1.68 -3.82 29.34
N HIS A 175 -1.43 -4.63 30.37
CA HIS A 175 -0.56 -5.80 30.26
C HIS A 175 -0.98 -6.72 29.10
N ASP A 176 -2.26 -7.10 29.06
CA ASP A 176 -2.79 -8.07 28.10
C ASP A 176 -2.81 -7.47 26.69
N ASN A 177 -3.11 -6.18 26.56
CA ASN A 177 -3.05 -5.43 25.30
C ASN A 177 -1.62 -5.35 24.74
N LEU A 178 -0.61 -5.17 25.59
CA LEU A 178 0.81 -5.17 25.18
C LEU A 178 1.26 -6.53 24.67
N MET A 179 0.88 -7.62 25.35
CA MET A 179 1.23 -8.97 24.89
C MET A 179 0.58 -9.25 23.54
N LYS A 180 -0.70 -8.89 23.41
CA LYS A 180 -1.42 -9.00 22.15
C LYS A 180 -0.75 -8.21 21.03
N ALA A 181 -0.39 -6.95 21.27
CA ALA A 181 0.28 -6.11 20.27
C ALA A 181 1.63 -6.72 19.83
N ALA A 182 2.42 -7.23 20.77
CA ALA A 182 3.69 -7.87 20.45
C ALA A 182 3.50 -9.12 19.57
N ASP A 183 2.52 -9.97 19.91
CA ASP A 183 2.21 -11.19 19.15
C ASP A 183 1.68 -10.88 17.74
N GLU A 184 0.86 -9.83 17.59
CA GLU A 184 0.34 -9.38 16.30
C GLU A 184 1.46 -8.82 15.40
N GLU A 185 2.34 -7.96 15.93
CA GLU A 185 3.46 -7.42 15.14
C GLU A 185 4.42 -8.51 14.66
N ILE A 186 4.71 -9.53 15.48
CA ILE A 186 5.54 -10.68 15.08
C ILE A 186 4.92 -11.39 13.87
N ASN A 187 3.62 -11.66 13.92
CA ASN A 187 2.92 -12.36 12.84
C ASN A 187 2.93 -11.54 11.53
N ASP A 188 2.73 -10.23 11.62
CA ASP A 188 2.66 -9.35 10.45
C ASP A 188 4.01 -9.23 9.74
N ILE A 189 5.12 -9.13 10.49
CA ILE A 189 6.46 -8.97 9.92
C ILE A 189 6.93 -10.22 9.19
N ASP A 190 6.63 -11.40 9.73
CA ASP A 190 7.12 -12.67 9.19
C ASP A 190 6.24 -13.18 8.03
N THR A 191 4.99 -12.70 7.92
CA THR A 191 4.04 -13.22 6.93
C THR A 191 3.42 -12.15 6.04
N PHE A 192 2.79 -11.11 6.61
CA PHE A 192 1.94 -10.17 5.87
C PHE A 192 2.74 -9.33 4.87
N TYR A 193 3.72 -8.55 5.34
CA TYR A 193 4.48 -7.64 4.48
C TYR A 193 5.36 -8.34 3.43
N PRO A 194 6.11 -9.42 3.76
CA PRO A 194 6.84 -10.18 2.74
C PRO A 194 5.93 -10.69 1.62
N SER A 195 4.75 -11.21 1.99
CA SER A 195 3.73 -11.68 1.04
C SER A 195 3.16 -10.53 0.20
N MET A 196 2.82 -9.40 0.84
CA MET A 196 2.34 -8.21 0.14
C MET A 196 3.34 -7.73 -0.90
N ILE A 197 4.62 -7.56 -0.53
CA ILE A 197 5.68 -7.11 -1.44
C ILE A 197 5.87 -8.10 -2.60
N ALA A 198 5.84 -9.41 -2.32
CA ALA A 198 5.94 -10.44 -3.36
C ALA A 198 4.79 -10.34 -4.38
N HIS A 199 3.57 -10.04 -3.93
CA HIS A 199 2.40 -9.88 -4.79
C HIS A 199 2.34 -8.53 -5.53
N LEU A 200 3.02 -7.49 -5.04
CA LEU A 200 3.12 -6.20 -5.73
C LEU A 200 4.13 -6.23 -6.90
N LYS A 201 5.17 -7.05 -6.82
CA LYS A 201 6.25 -7.14 -7.83
C LYS A 201 5.77 -7.44 -9.27
N PRO A 202 4.83 -8.36 -9.53
CA PRO A 202 4.40 -8.69 -10.90
C PRO A 202 3.76 -7.53 -11.67
N GLU A 203 2.98 -6.68 -10.99
CA GLU A 203 2.38 -5.50 -11.62
C GLU A 203 3.30 -4.27 -11.56
N GLY A 204 4.31 -4.30 -10.68
CA GLY A 204 5.49 -3.43 -10.75
C GLY A 204 5.25 -1.96 -10.43
N LEU A 205 4.17 -1.64 -9.70
CA LEU A 205 3.90 -0.27 -9.24
C LEU A 205 4.89 0.11 -8.14
N GLN A 206 5.96 0.82 -8.52
CA GLN A 206 7.11 1.07 -7.63
C GLN A 206 6.73 1.76 -6.33
N ASP A 207 5.89 2.79 -6.37
CA ASP A 207 5.46 3.51 -5.16
C ASP A 207 4.77 2.58 -4.14
N ALA A 208 3.99 1.59 -4.61
CA ALA A 208 3.36 0.60 -3.73
C ALA A 208 4.38 -0.32 -3.08
N ILE A 209 5.38 -0.77 -3.84
CA ILE A 209 6.48 -1.59 -3.31
C ILE A 209 7.29 -0.80 -2.29
N THR A 210 7.61 0.46 -2.59
CA THR A 210 8.36 1.36 -1.70
C THR A 210 7.61 1.58 -0.39
N PHE A 211 6.33 1.96 -0.43
CA PHE A 211 5.56 2.22 0.79
C PHE A 211 5.26 0.94 1.59
N ALA A 212 5.06 -0.20 0.94
CA ALA A 212 4.96 -1.49 1.64
C ALA A 212 6.29 -1.85 2.33
N THR A 213 7.43 -1.53 1.71
CA THR A 213 8.76 -1.75 2.32
C THR A 213 8.99 -0.80 3.49
N PHE A 214 8.61 0.48 3.37
CA PHE A 214 8.70 1.44 4.47
C PHE A 214 7.87 1.01 5.68
N ALA A 215 6.62 0.61 5.46
CA ALA A 215 5.77 0.09 6.52
C ALA A 215 6.41 -1.15 7.16
N TRP A 216 6.86 -2.12 6.36
CA TRP A 216 7.51 -3.32 6.90
C TRP A 216 8.74 -3.05 7.77
N GLU A 217 9.63 -2.12 7.36
CA GLU A 217 10.80 -1.77 8.17
C GLU A 217 10.43 -0.98 9.43
N SER A 218 9.37 -0.16 9.38
CA SER A 218 8.83 0.51 10.58
C SER A 218 8.24 -0.50 11.57
N GLU A 219 7.54 -1.50 11.06
CA GLU A 219 6.91 -2.53 11.88
C GLU A 219 7.96 -3.40 12.57
N LYS A 220 9.09 -3.69 11.90
CA LYS A 220 10.26 -4.30 12.57
C LYS A 220 10.74 -3.47 13.76
N GLN A 221 10.79 -2.14 13.62
CA GLN A 221 11.13 -1.25 14.73
C GLN A 221 10.08 -1.32 15.85
N HIS A 222 8.79 -1.35 15.52
CA HIS A 222 7.70 -1.50 16.49
C HIS A 222 7.80 -2.82 17.27
N ARG A 223 7.97 -3.94 16.56
CA ARG A 223 8.20 -5.25 17.15
C ARG A 223 9.41 -5.25 18.07
N ASP A 224 10.53 -4.66 17.66
CA ASP A 224 11.74 -4.67 18.48
C ASP A 224 11.54 -3.89 19.80
N ILE A 225 10.73 -2.82 19.80
CA ILE A 225 10.31 -2.12 21.02
C ILE A 225 9.41 -3.03 21.87
N LEU A 226 8.37 -3.62 21.27
CA LEU A 226 7.40 -4.46 21.97
C LEU A 226 8.03 -5.74 22.55
N LEU A 227 8.95 -6.39 21.84
CA LEU A 227 9.67 -7.57 22.30
C LEU A 227 10.54 -7.28 23.53
N LYS A 228 11.17 -6.09 23.60
CA LYS A 228 11.94 -5.68 24.79
C LYS A 228 11.04 -5.60 26.02
N ILE A 229 9.81 -5.12 25.84
CA ILE A 229 8.79 -5.04 26.90
C ILE A 229 8.28 -6.44 27.25
N GLN A 230 7.86 -7.21 26.24
CA GLN A 230 7.30 -8.57 26.37
C GLN A 230 8.27 -9.55 27.05
N ARG A 231 9.58 -9.36 26.89
CA ARG A 231 10.60 -10.19 27.55
C ARG A 231 10.45 -10.25 29.08
N TRP A 232 9.97 -9.18 29.72
CA TRP A 232 9.90 -9.07 31.18
C TRP A 232 8.50 -8.83 31.73
N ALA A 233 7.60 -8.24 30.92
CA ALA A 233 6.24 -7.89 31.31
C ALA A 233 5.41 -9.06 31.90
N PRO A 234 5.48 -10.32 31.41
CA PRO A 234 4.70 -11.43 31.96
C PRO A 234 4.91 -11.70 33.45
N TRP A 235 6.11 -11.39 33.97
CA TRP A 235 6.47 -11.65 35.37
C TRP A 235 6.60 -10.38 36.20
N PHE A 236 6.96 -9.25 35.58
CA PHE A 236 7.33 -8.02 36.29
C PHE A 236 6.68 -6.77 35.67
N PHE A 237 5.44 -6.89 35.20
CA PHE A 237 4.74 -5.83 34.49
C PHE A 237 4.85 -4.45 35.14
N GLU A 238 4.52 -4.32 36.42
CA GLU A 238 4.57 -3.04 37.14
C GLU A 238 5.95 -2.39 37.13
N LYS A 239 7.02 -3.19 37.29
CA LYS A 239 8.39 -2.69 37.27
C LYS A 239 8.80 -2.25 35.86
N VAL A 240 8.40 -3.02 34.85
CA VAL A 240 8.64 -2.69 33.44
C VAL A 240 7.92 -1.40 33.08
N ALA A 241 6.63 -1.29 33.41
CA ALA A 241 5.83 -0.10 33.16
C ALA A 241 6.42 1.15 33.84
N LYS A 242 6.81 1.03 35.12
CA LYS A 242 7.47 2.13 35.85
C LYS A 242 8.79 2.56 35.19
N ASN A 243 9.62 1.61 34.76
CA ASN A 243 10.85 1.94 34.06
C ASN A 243 10.58 2.66 32.73
N ILE A 244 9.57 2.22 31.97
CA ILE A 244 9.17 2.90 30.72
C ILE A 244 8.71 4.34 31.03
N ASP A 245 7.91 4.53 32.08
CA ASP A 245 7.45 5.86 32.52
C ASP A 245 8.62 6.78 32.94
N GLU A 246 9.68 6.23 33.54
CA GLU A 246 10.88 6.97 33.95
C GLU A 246 11.81 7.30 32.77
N GLU A 247 11.93 6.40 31.79
CA GLU A 247 12.87 6.52 30.67
C GLU A 247 12.27 7.23 29.45
N THR A 248 10.94 7.22 29.30
CA THR A 248 10.26 7.71 28.09
C THR A 248 9.53 9.03 28.33
N ASP A 249 10.11 10.15 27.89
CA ASP A 249 9.50 11.47 27.97
C ASP A 249 8.81 11.92 26.66
N LYS A 250 9.13 11.27 25.54
CA LYS A 250 8.65 11.62 24.21
C LYS A 250 8.80 10.48 23.21
N TYR A 251 7.97 10.54 22.18
CA TYR A 251 8.17 9.80 20.95
C TYR A 251 8.12 10.74 19.75
N PHE A 252 8.81 10.34 18.69
CA PHE A 252 8.81 10.99 17.39
C PHE A 252 8.47 9.97 16.31
N VAL A 253 7.62 10.38 15.37
CA VAL A 253 7.24 9.54 14.22
C VAL A 253 7.62 10.25 12.93
N CYS A 254 8.31 9.54 12.04
CA CYS A 254 8.63 10.02 10.70
C CYS A 254 7.36 10.08 9.84
N GLN A 255 7.00 11.29 9.40
CA GLN A 255 5.76 11.55 8.64
C GLN A 255 5.78 11.01 7.20
N ILE A 256 6.84 10.29 6.82
CA ILE A 256 6.99 9.67 5.49
C ILE A 256 6.81 8.16 5.56
N CYS A 257 7.38 7.50 6.58
CA CYS A 257 7.48 6.04 6.62
C CYS A 257 6.98 5.39 7.91
N GLY A 258 6.54 6.17 8.90
CA GLY A 258 6.07 5.61 10.17
C GLY A 258 7.15 5.33 11.21
N SER A 259 8.46 5.43 10.87
CA SER A 259 9.54 5.17 11.83
C SER A 259 9.31 5.84 13.18
N THR A 260 9.32 5.05 14.26
CA THR A 260 8.99 5.46 15.63
C THR A 260 10.23 5.40 16.53
N VAL A 261 10.64 6.55 17.08
CA VAL A 261 11.85 6.69 17.92
C VAL A 261 11.59 7.55 19.15
N ASP A 262 12.39 7.37 20.18
CA ASP A 262 12.47 8.23 21.38
C ASP A 262 13.50 9.38 21.20
N GLU A 263 14.47 9.20 20.30
CA GLU A 263 15.45 10.21 19.87
C GLU A 263 15.52 10.33 18.34
N ILE A 264 15.48 11.57 17.83
CA ILE A 264 15.55 11.83 16.39
C ILE A 264 16.98 11.52 15.88
N PRO A 265 17.14 10.73 14.79
CA PRO A 265 18.47 10.47 14.22
C PRO A 265 19.13 11.76 13.71
N SER A 266 20.46 11.84 13.76
CA SER A 266 21.20 13.10 13.55
C SER A 266 21.09 13.70 12.14
N ALA A 267 20.86 12.89 11.10
CA ALA A 267 20.83 13.37 9.72
C ALA A 267 19.62 12.87 8.92
N THR A 268 19.44 11.55 8.86
CA THR A 268 18.40 10.92 8.04
C THR A 268 17.65 9.84 8.80
N CYS A 269 16.38 9.66 8.46
CA CYS A 269 15.59 8.51 8.88
C CYS A 269 16.25 7.20 8.41
N PRO A 270 16.41 6.18 9.29
CA PRO A 270 17.04 4.92 8.91
C PRO A 270 16.21 4.07 7.93
N ILE A 271 14.90 4.36 7.79
CA ILE A 271 13.98 3.61 6.95
C ILE A 271 13.79 4.26 5.57
N CYS A 272 13.37 5.53 5.52
CA CYS A 272 13.13 6.21 4.24
C CYS A 272 14.35 6.96 3.69
N HIS A 273 15.42 7.08 4.47
CA HIS A 273 16.67 7.78 4.12
C HIS A 273 16.49 9.27 3.76
N LEU A 274 15.34 9.87 4.08
CA LEU A 274 15.10 11.30 3.96
C LEU A 274 15.50 12.03 5.25
N SER A 275 15.56 13.37 5.17
CA SER A 275 15.93 14.26 6.28
C SER A 275 15.18 13.94 7.58
N SER A 276 15.90 13.96 8.69
CA SER A 276 15.32 13.83 10.03
C SER A 276 14.33 14.94 10.41
N GLU A 277 14.28 16.03 9.63
CA GLU A 277 13.26 17.08 9.78
C GLU A 277 11.83 16.58 9.50
N HIS A 278 11.66 15.39 8.93
CA HIS A 278 10.35 14.75 8.75
C HIS A 278 9.80 14.10 10.02
N TYR A 279 10.57 14.01 11.10
CA TYR A 279 10.05 13.53 12.37
C TYR A 279 9.15 14.60 13.02
N ARG A 280 8.05 14.15 13.63
CA ARG A 280 7.19 14.99 14.46
C ARG A 280 7.09 14.37 15.82
N LYS A 281 7.18 15.21 16.85
CA LYS A 281 6.88 14.80 18.21
C LYS A 281 5.41 14.38 18.27
N ILE A 282 5.16 13.22 18.84
CA ILE A 282 3.81 12.77 19.12
C ILE A 282 3.33 13.49 20.38
N GLU A 283 2.11 13.96 20.38
CA GLU A 283 1.51 14.53 21.58
C GLU A 283 1.01 13.40 22.48
N TYR A 284 1.16 13.57 23.79
CA TYR A 284 0.61 12.63 24.76
C TYR A 284 -0.91 12.53 24.58
N PRO A 285 -1.51 11.33 24.65
CA PRO A 285 -2.95 11.17 24.43
C PRO A 285 -3.78 12.05 25.38
N ALA A 286 -4.70 12.81 24.79
CA ALA A 286 -5.60 13.75 25.48
C ALA A 286 -6.49 13.07 26.52
#